data_AF-A0A5J5EKY0-F1
#
_entry.id   AF-A0A5J5EKY0-F1
#
_cell.length_a   1.000
_cell.length_b   1.000
_cell.length_c   1.000
_cell.angle_alpha   90.00
_cell.angle_beta   90.00
_cell.angle_gamma   90.00
#
_symmetry.space_group_name_H-M   'P 1'
#
loop_
_entity.id
_entity.type
_entity.pdbx_description
1 polymer ?
#
loop_
_entity_poly.entity_id
_entity_poly.type
_entity_poly.pdbx_seq_one_letter_code
_entity_poly.pdbx_strand_id
1 'polypeptide(L)' 'LVDAVVLLEKQCLSHADINAVQTLVFQFSEYYEKQFYKNQWNWLCVCLTTFHQLLHLHEVLSAIGPTYVYWQWPMERL' A
#
# COMPACT_ATOMS: atom_id res chain seq x y z
N LEU A 1 8.54 -3.50 0.69
CA LEU A 1 7.48 -3.35 -0.35
C LEU A 1 7.36 -4.60 -1.22
N VAL A 2 8.43 -5.12 -1.82
CA VAL A 2 8.36 -6.36 -2.63
C VAL A 2 7.72 -7.51 -1.87
N ASP A 3 8.12 -7.72 -0.61
CA ASP A 3 7.55 -8.78 0.23
C ASP A 3 6.04 -8.58 0.49
N ALA A 4 5.58 -7.32 0.59
CA ALA A 4 4.15 -7.04 0.72
C ALA A 4 3.42 -7.46 -0.55
N VAL A 5 3.96 -7.13 -1.73
CA VAL A 5 3.36 -7.53 -3.02
C VAL A 5 3.27 -9.05 -3.15
N VAL A 6 4.31 -9.78 -2.76
CA VAL A 6 4.31 -11.25 -2.74
C VAL A 6 3.20 -11.81 -1.84
N LEU A 7 2.94 -11.18 -0.68
CA LEU A 7 1.83 -11.59 0.17
C LEU A 7 0.47 -11.38 -0.50
N LEU A 8 0.30 -10.29 -1.27
CA LEU A 8 -0.96 -9.96 -1.94
C LEU A 8 -1.35 -10.94 -3.06
N GLU A 9 -0.39 -11.70 -3.60
CA GLU A 9 -0.62 -12.72 -4.62
C GLU A 9 -1.29 -13.99 -4.07
N LYS A 10 -1.35 -14.15 -2.74
CA LYS A 10 -2.02 -15.30 -2.12
C LYS A 10 -3.52 -15.28 -2.42
N GLN A 11 -4.06 -16.44 -2.79
CA GLN A 11 -5.51 -16.59 -3.01
C GLN A 11 -6.34 -16.37 -1.75
N CYS A 12 -5.77 -16.72 -0.59
CA CYS A 12 -6.37 -16.54 0.72
C CYS A 12 -5.38 -15.79 1.61
N LEU A 13 -5.84 -14.71 2.25
CA LEU A 13 -5.05 -13.92 3.19
C LEU A 13 -5.53 -14.20 4.61
N SER A 14 -4.62 -14.58 5.49
CA SER A 14 -4.90 -14.61 6.93
C SER A 14 -4.80 -13.20 7.52
N HIS A 15 -5.36 -13.00 8.72
CA HIS A 15 -5.16 -11.74 9.46
C HIS A 15 -3.67 -11.45 9.73
N ALA A 16 -2.85 -12.49 9.93
CA ALA A 16 -1.41 -12.33 10.08
C ALA A 16 -0.74 -11.81 8.79
N ASP A 17 -1.19 -12.28 7.62
CA ASP A 17 -0.71 -11.76 6.33
C ASP A 17 -1.08 -10.29 6.14
N ILE A 18 -2.32 -9.91 6.48
CA ILE A 18 -2.80 -8.52 6.39
C ILE A 18 -1.96 -7.60 7.31
N ASN A 19 -1.71 -8.03 8.55
CA ASN A 19 -0.87 -7.28 9.49
C ASN A 19 0.58 -7.16 9.01
N ALA A 20 1.12 -8.20 8.36
CA ALA A 20 2.44 -8.15 7.75
C ALA A 20 2.48 -7.16 6.57
N VAL A 21 1.45 -7.14 5.72
CA VAL A 21 1.32 -6.14 4.65
C VAL A 21 1.29 -4.72 5.22
N GLN A 22 0.48 -4.46 6.25
CA GLN A 22 0.42 -3.16 6.92
C GLN A 22 1.81 -2.71 7.40
N THR A 23 2.50 -3.59 8.12
CA THR A 23 3.84 -3.31 8.66
C THR A 23 4.83 -2.97 7.54
N LEU A 24 4.87 -3.78 6.49
CA LEU A 24 5.79 -3.60 5.35
C LEU A 24 5.50 -2.34 4.54
N VAL A 25 4.22 -1.97 4.40
CA VAL A 25 3.80 -0.73 3.71
C VAL A 25 4.16 0.49 4.55
N PHE A 26 3.94 0.46 5.87
CA PHE A 26 4.29 1.59 6.74
C PHE A 26 5.80 1.80 6.80
N GLN A 27 6.60 0.73 6.93
CA GLN A 27 8.06 0.81 6.83
C GLN A 27 8.52 1.40 5.49
N PHE A 28 7.86 1.01 4.39
CA PHE A 28 8.14 1.60 3.08
C PHE A 28 7.75 3.08 3.02
N SER A 29 6.62 3.47 3.61
CA SER A 29 6.19 4.87 3.67
C SER A 29 7.19 5.74 4.43
N GLU A 30 7.66 5.28 5.59
CA GLU A 30 8.68 5.99 6.38
C GLU A 30 10.00 6.14 5.58
N TYR A 31 10.43 5.08 4.90
CA TYR A 31 11.58 5.13 4.01
C TYR A 31 11.36 6.13 2.88
N TYR A 32 10.20 6.09 2.23
CA TYR A 32 9.86 6.92 1.08
C TYR A 32 9.81 8.41 1.46
N GLU A 33 9.15 8.74 2.57
CA GLU A 33 9.10 10.09 3.12
C GLU A 33 10.50 10.61 3.45
N LYS A 34 11.33 9.79 4.12
CA LYS A 34 12.69 10.18 4.49
C LYS A 34 13.61 10.37 3.29
N GLN A 35 13.56 9.49 2.30
CA GLN A 35 14.52 9.51 1.18
C GLN A 35 14.11 10.50 0.08
N PHE A 36 12.83 10.56 -0.27
CA PHE A 36 12.36 11.35 -1.41
C PHE A 36 11.84 12.72 -1.00
N TYR A 37 11.08 12.77 0.10
CA TYR A 37 10.50 14.03 0.59
C TYR A 37 11.39 14.71 1.62
N LYS A 38 12.42 14.03 2.15
CA LYS A 38 13.32 14.55 3.18
C LYS A 38 12.57 15.13 4.38
N ASN A 39 11.41 14.53 4.70
CA ASN A 39 10.47 15.00 5.72
C ASN A 39 10.03 16.47 5.52
N GLN A 40 10.03 16.97 4.28
CA GLN A 40 9.59 18.30 3.91
C GLN A 40 8.10 18.29 3.59
N TRP A 41 7.29 18.70 4.57
CA TRP A 41 5.82 18.76 4.44
C TRP A 41 5.33 19.57 3.24
N ASN A 42 6.08 20.61 2.83
CA ASN A 42 5.75 21.43 1.67
C ASN A 42 5.72 20.65 0.36
N TRP A 43 6.31 19.45 0.31
CA TRP A 43 6.35 18.59 -0.87
C TRP A 43 5.19 17.59 -0.90
N LEU A 44 4.32 17.58 0.12
CA LEU A 44 3.17 16.69 0.13
C LEU A 44 2.25 16.89 -1.08
N CYS A 45 2.18 18.11 -1.63
CA CYS A 45 1.41 18.42 -2.83
C CYS A 45 1.90 17.71 -4.10
N VAL A 46 3.15 17.24 -4.13
CA VAL A 46 3.69 16.44 -5.24
C VAL A 46 3.67 14.94 -4.94
N CYS A 47 3.15 14.53 -3.77
CA CYS A 47 2.95 13.13 -3.45
C CYS A 47 1.83 12.54 -4.28
N LEU A 48 2.16 11.49 -5.05
CA LEU A 48 1.16 10.79 -5.84
C LEU A 48 0.12 10.18 -4.90
N THR A 49 -1.16 10.39 -5.21
CA THR A 49 -2.29 9.83 -4.44
C THR A 49 -2.20 8.31 -4.30
N THR A 50 -1.56 7.63 -5.27
CA THR A 50 -1.30 6.19 -5.22
C THR A 50 -0.45 5.78 -4.01
N PHE A 51 0.50 6.60 -3.55
CA PHE A 51 1.26 6.31 -2.33
C PHE A 51 0.40 6.42 -1.08
N HIS A 52 -0.52 7.38 -1.03
CA HIS A 52 -1.48 7.48 0.06
C HIS A 52 -2.45 6.29 0.07
N GLN A 53 -2.91 5.86 -1.11
CA GLN A 53 -3.78 4.68 -1.23
C GLN A 53 -3.10 3.40 -0.72
N LEU A 54 -1.78 3.25 -0.86
CA LEU A 54 -1.06 2.11 -0.28
C LEU A 54 -1.23 2.03 1.24
N LEU A 55 -1.27 3.16 1.95
CA LEU A 55 -1.43 3.17 3.41
C LEU A 55 -2.75 2.54 3.86
N HIS A 56 -3.80 2.70 3.06
CA HIS A 56 -5.13 2.14 3.32
C HIS A 56 -5.29 0.70 2.83
N LEU A 57 -4.27 0.13 2.18
CA LEU A 57 -4.36 -1.20 1.58
C LEU A 57 -4.79 -2.27 2.58
N HIS A 58 -4.26 -2.23 3.81
CA HIS A 58 -4.58 -3.19 4.86
C HIS A 58 -6.06 -3.14 5.30
N GLU A 59 -6.66 -1.94 5.34
CA GLU A 59 -8.07 -1.76 5.65
C GLU A 59 -8.95 -2.38 4.57
N VAL A 60 -8.58 -2.13 3.30
CA VAL A 60 -9.30 -2.68 2.14
C VAL A 60 -9.17 -4.20 2.10
N LEU A 61 -7.98 -4.76 2.36
CA LEU A 61 -7.79 -6.21 2.44
C LEU A 61 -8.69 -6.86 3.50
N SER A 62 -8.84 -6.20 4.65
CA SER A 62 -9.69 -6.66 5.74
C SER A 62 -11.18 -6.57 5.38
N ALA A 63 -11.58 -5.51 4.67
CA ALA A 63 -12.98 -5.23 4.36
C ALA A 63 -13.52 -6.05 3.18
N ILE A 64 -12.75 -6.18 2.09
CA ILE A 64 -13.23 -6.75 0.82
C ILE A 64 -12.39 -7.94 0.31
N GLY A 65 -11.35 -8.35 1.05
CA GLY A 65 -10.58 -9.54 0.76
C GLY A 65 -9.34 -9.29 -0.11
N PRO A 66 -8.82 -10.31 -0.81
CA PRO A 66 -7.57 -10.19 -1.56
C PRO A 66 -7.62 -9.20 -2.72
N THR A 67 -6.46 -8.62 -3.04
CA THR A 67 -6.33 -7.59 -4.08
C THR A 67 -6.86 -7.99 -5.44
N TYR A 68 -6.70 -9.24 -5.90
CA TYR A 68 -7.19 -9.65 -7.22
C TYR A 68 -8.71 -9.49 -7.40
N VAL A 69 -9.47 -9.34 -6.32
CA VAL A 69 -10.92 -9.12 -6.33
C VAL A 69 -11.27 -7.69 -6.77
N TYR A 70 -10.42 -6.71 -6.46
CA TYR A 70 -10.73 -5.28 -6.64
C TYR A 70 -9.59 -4.46 -7.25
N TRP A 71 -8.45 -5.09 -7.58
CA TRP A 71 -7.29 -4.38 -8.09
C TRP A 71 -7.62 -3.76 -9.44
N GLN A 72 -7.62 -2.44 -9.44
CA GLN A 72 -7.97 -1.69 -10.63
C GLN A 72 -6.79 -1.63 -11.60
N TRP A 73 -7.07 -1.92 -12.87
CA TRP A 73 -6.09 -1.73 -13.94
C TRP A 73 -5.71 -0.24 -14.05
N PRO A 74 -4.51 0.11 -14.54
CA PRO A 74 -4.14 1.51 -14.75
C PRO A 74 -5.16 2.31 -15.58
N MET A 75 -5.88 1.65 -16.49
CA MET A 75 -6.96 2.22 -17.31
C MET A 75 -8.24 2.58 -16.53
N GLU A 76 -8.41 2.04 -15.33
CA GLU A 76 -9.59 2.25 -14.48
C GLU A 76 -9.42 3.41 -13.49
N ARG A 77 -8.22 4.02 -13.44
CA ARG A 77 -7.90 5.19 -12.61
C ARG A 77 -8.06 6.51 -13.39
N LEU A 78 -9.14 6.61 -14.19
CA LEU A 78 -9.50 7.83 -14.92
C LEU A 78 -10.07 8.90 -13.99
#